data_AF-E0W143-F1
#
_entry.id   AF-E0W143-F1
#
_cell.length_a   1.000
_cell.length_b   1.000
_cell.length_c   1.000
_cell.angle_alpha   90.00
_cell.angle_beta   90.00
_cell.angle_gamma   90.00
#
_symmetry.space_group_name_H-M   'P 1'
#
loop_
_entity.id
_entity.type
_entity.pdbx_description
1 polymer ?
#
loop_
_entity_poly.entity_id
_entity_poly.type
_entity_poly.pdbx_seq_one_letter_code
_entity_poly.pdbx_strand_id
1 'polypeptide(L)'
;MASFRKLSRFYYLTNSLRCFSSTVQGSATGEVLNNVENKDQNNPVQMKNPYEKEKPKCILCKYNITPDFRNVRLLSQFISRHTGKVYGRHITGLCEHKQKQVEKEIIKARCCWLMFSKIKNPKFFGDPSLYNVNNPLRPHNYF
;
A
#
# COMPACT_ATOMS: atom_id res chain seq x y z
N MET A 1 28.88 -38.07 -22.56
CA MET A 1 28.86 -37.19 -21.37
C MET A 1 28.19 -35.88 -21.75
N ALA A 2 26.87 -35.78 -21.55
CA ALA A 2 26.10 -34.57 -21.81
C ALA A 2 25.50 -34.10 -20.49
N SER A 3 26.09 -33.05 -19.90
CA SER A 3 25.48 -32.28 -18.81
C SER A 3 26.37 -31.07 -18.56
N PHE A 4 25.79 -29.87 -18.61
CA PHE A 4 25.80 -28.90 -17.51
C PHE A 4 25.16 -27.59 -18.00
N ARG A 5 23.85 -27.50 -17.75
CA ARG A 5 23.13 -26.35 -17.17
C ARG A 5 23.57 -24.95 -17.62
N LYS A 6 22.85 -24.38 -18.59
CA LYS A 6 22.68 -22.92 -18.68
C LYS A 6 21.93 -22.44 -17.43
N LEU A 7 22.66 -21.85 -16.49
CA LEU A 7 22.12 -21.23 -15.28
C LEU A 7 21.65 -19.80 -15.57
N SER A 8 20.37 -19.57 -15.24
CA SER A 8 19.77 -18.33 -14.73
C SER A 8 20.09 -17.00 -15.44
N ARG A 9 19.32 -16.72 -16.49
CA ARG A 9 18.38 -15.59 -16.60
C ARG A 9 18.49 -14.51 -15.50
N PHE A 10 19.43 -13.58 -15.65
CA PHE A 10 19.41 -12.27 -14.97
C PHE A 10 18.64 -11.26 -15.81
N TYR A 11 17.38 -11.01 -15.46
CA TYR A 11 16.61 -9.89 -16.04
C TYR A 11 16.88 -8.63 -15.22
N TYR A 12 17.86 -7.85 -15.67
CA TYR A 12 17.93 -6.44 -15.32
C TYR A 12 16.84 -5.70 -16.10
N LEU A 13 15.75 -5.32 -15.42
CA LEU A 13 14.73 -4.46 -16.01
C LEU A 13 15.29 -3.02 -16.04
N THR A 14 15.82 -2.63 -17.19
CA THR A 14 16.09 -1.23 -17.54
C THR A 14 14.74 -0.53 -17.71
N ASN A 15 14.41 0.32 -16.75
CA ASN A 15 13.25 1.18 -16.75
C ASN A 15 13.49 2.31 -17.79
N SER A 16 13.19 2.02 -19.05
CA SER A 16 13.15 3.03 -20.11
C SER A 16 11.82 3.77 -20.04
N LEU A 17 11.93 5.06 -19.78
CA LEU A 17 10.87 6.04 -19.80
C LEU A 17 10.00 5.89 -21.05
N ARG A 18 8.70 5.66 -20.86
CA ARG A 18 7.68 6.14 -21.80
C ARG A 18 6.65 6.92 -21.01
N CYS A 19 6.85 8.24 -20.95
CA CYS A 19 5.78 9.18 -20.74
C CYS A 19 4.83 9.05 -21.93
N PHE A 20 3.66 8.46 -21.71
CA PHE A 20 2.57 8.54 -22.66
C PHE A 20 1.84 9.87 -22.41
N SER A 21 2.18 10.88 -23.20
CA SER A 21 1.49 12.17 -23.20
C SER A 21 0.18 12.00 -23.95
N SER A 22 -0.92 11.84 -23.24
CA SER A 22 -2.25 12.07 -23.79
C SER A 22 -2.56 13.56 -23.67
N THR A 23 -2.27 14.30 -24.74
CA THR A 23 -2.87 15.60 -24.99
C THR A 23 -4.36 15.38 -25.25
N VAL A 24 -5.21 15.66 -24.27
CA VAL A 24 -6.63 15.97 -24.52
C VAL A 24 -6.76 17.47 -24.41
N GLN A 25 -7.01 18.11 -25.56
CA GLN A 25 -7.38 19.52 -25.64
C GLN A 25 -8.76 19.66 -24.99
N GLY A 26 -8.83 20.44 -23.90
CA GLY A 26 -10.07 20.92 -23.29
C GLY A 26 -9.96 22.43 -23.16
N SER A 27 -10.84 23.13 -23.86
CA SER A 27 -10.80 24.56 -24.16
C SER A 27 -10.84 25.49 -22.95
N ALA A 28 -10.32 26.70 -23.19
CA ALA A 28 -10.46 27.88 -22.34
C ALA A 28 -11.92 28.22 -22.03
N THR A 29 -12.18 28.68 -20.81
CA THR A 29 -12.68 30.05 -20.51
C THR A 29 -12.58 30.29 -19.00
N GLY A 30 -12.08 31.47 -18.61
CA GLY A 30 -12.33 31.99 -17.28
C GLY A 30 -13.72 32.60 -17.23
N GLU A 31 -14.36 32.59 -16.06
CA GLU A 31 -15.41 33.54 -15.70
C GLU A 31 -15.68 33.47 -14.19
N VAL A 32 -15.36 34.57 -13.51
CA VAL A 32 -15.94 34.92 -12.21
C VAL A 32 -17.30 35.55 -12.53
N LEU A 33 -18.40 34.89 -12.15
CA LEU A 33 -19.72 35.51 -12.14
C LEU A 33 -20.46 35.11 -10.86
N ASN A 34 -20.43 36.03 -9.89
CA ASN A 34 -21.42 36.10 -8.83
C ASN A 34 -22.72 36.63 -9.45
N ASN A 35 -23.59 35.73 -9.90
CA ASN A 35 -24.97 36.10 -10.26
C ASN A 35 -25.92 35.55 -9.20
N VAL A 36 -26.35 36.46 -8.33
CA VAL A 36 -27.55 36.31 -7.49
C VAL A 36 -28.73 36.47 -8.44
N GLU A 37 -29.20 35.37 -9.01
CA GLU A 37 -30.48 35.33 -9.69
C GLU A 37 -31.35 34.31 -8.98
N ASN A 38 -32.56 34.75 -8.64
CA ASN A 38 -33.62 33.98 -7.99
C ASN A 38 -33.77 32.61 -8.69
N LYS A 39 -33.21 31.57 -8.09
CA LYS A 39 -33.43 30.18 -8.51
C LYS A 39 -34.61 29.65 -7.72
N ASP A 40 -35.59 29.10 -8.42
CA ASP A 40 -36.69 28.32 -7.87
C ASP A 40 -36.21 27.47 -6.68
N GLN A 41 -36.90 27.58 -5.54
CA GLN A 41 -36.47 27.03 -4.24
C GLN A 41 -36.29 25.50 -4.23
N ASN A 42 -36.65 24.80 -5.32
CA ASN A 42 -36.60 23.34 -5.46
C ASN A 42 -35.63 22.81 -6.52
N ASN A 43 -34.85 23.66 -7.19
CA ASN A 43 -33.86 23.18 -8.16
C ASN A 43 -32.55 22.75 -7.47
N PRO A 44 -31.92 21.64 -7.90
CA PRO A 44 -30.67 21.17 -7.30
C PRO A 44 -29.55 22.19 -7.53
N VAL A 45 -28.92 22.61 -6.44
CA VAL A 45 -27.78 23.53 -6.46
C VAL A 45 -26.49 22.74 -6.72
N GLN A 46 -25.64 23.22 -7.62
CA GLN A 46 -24.31 22.66 -7.82
C GLN A 46 -23.41 23.05 -6.64
N MET A 47 -23.21 22.12 -5.71
CA MET A 47 -22.29 22.25 -4.57
C MET A 47 -21.41 21.00 -4.44
N LYS A 48 -20.27 21.11 -3.73
CA LYS A 48 -19.51 19.93 -3.31
C LYS A 48 -20.37 19.06 -2.41
N ASN A 49 -20.22 17.73 -2.48
CA ASN A 49 -21.03 16.80 -1.70
C ASN A 49 -20.85 17.04 -0.18
N PRO A 50 -21.89 17.51 0.56
CA PRO A 50 -21.78 17.79 1.99
C PRO A 50 -21.68 16.52 2.84
N TYR A 51 -22.05 15.36 2.29
CA TYR A 51 -21.99 14.06 2.98
C TYR A 51 -20.72 13.27 2.64
N GLU A 52 -19.75 13.87 1.94
CA GLU A 52 -18.50 13.21 1.62
C GLU A 52 -17.66 12.97 2.89
N LYS A 53 -17.45 11.70 3.23
CA LYS A 53 -16.59 11.30 4.35
C LYS A 53 -15.12 11.46 3.97
N GLU A 54 -14.29 11.81 4.95
CA GLU A 54 -12.85 11.85 4.76
C GLU A 54 -12.31 10.48 4.32
N LYS A 55 -11.34 10.51 3.40
CA LYS A 55 -10.71 9.27 2.91
C LYS A 55 -9.95 8.58 4.03
N PRO A 56 -10.17 7.27 4.26
CA PRO A 56 -9.48 6.54 5.32
C PRO A 56 -7.97 6.49 5.05
N LYS A 57 -7.18 6.79 6.07
CA LYS A 57 -5.71 6.77 6.01
C LYS A 57 -5.17 5.44 6.57
N CYS A 58 -4.06 4.98 6.01
CA CYS A 58 -3.36 3.80 6.52
C CYS A 58 -2.73 4.05 7.90
N ILE A 59 -2.49 2.99 8.70
CA ILE A 59 -1.90 3.12 10.05
C ILE A 59 -0.54 3.85 10.01
N LEU A 60 0.34 3.47 9.08
CA LEU A 60 1.66 4.11 8.93
C LEU A 60 1.56 5.57 8.47
N CYS A 61 0.52 5.90 7.69
CA CYS A 61 0.24 7.24 7.18
C CYS A 61 -0.34 8.14 8.27
N LYS A 62 -1.19 7.57 9.15
CA LYS A 62 -1.81 8.26 10.27
C LYS A 62 -0.77 8.71 11.29
N TYR A 63 0.23 7.87 11.54
CA TYR A 63 1.30 8.15 12.51
C TYR A 63 2.60 8.66 11.86
N ASN A 64 2.62 8.92 10.55
CA ASN A 64 3.80 9.35 9.79
C ASN A 64 5.05 8.48 10.01
N ILE A 65 4.87 7.17 10.14
CA ILE A 65 5.96 6.22 10.38
C ILE A 65 6.58 5.79 9.04
N THR A 66 7.91 5.88 8.96
CA THR A 66 8.71 5.32 7.88
C THR A 66 9.26 3.95 8.30
N PRO A 67 8.95 2.87 7.57
CA PRO A 67 9.52 1.56 7.88
C PRO A 67 11.01 1.55 7.53
N ASP A 68 11.82 0.99 8.43
CA ASP A 68 13.27 0.81 8.27
C ASP A 68 13.65 -0.64 8.60
N PHE A 69 14.55 -1.25 7.83
CA PHE A 69 15.03 -2.62 8.05
C PHE A 69 15.69 -2.85 9.42
N ARG A 70 16.21 -1.78 10.03
CA ARG A 70 16.82 -1.79 11.37
C ARG A 70 15.78 -1.99 12.46
N ASN A 71 14.54 -1.51 12.26
CA ASN A 71 13.48 -1.65 13.24
C ASN A 71 12.75 -2.98 13.07
N VAL A 72 13.40 -4.04 13.53
CA VAL A 72 12.87 -5.41 13.44
C VAL A 72 11.55 -5.56 14.20
N ARG A 73 11.36 -4.84 15.31
CA ARG A 73 10.13 -4.94 16.13
C ARG A 73 8.91 -4.51 15.33
N LEU A 74 8.98 -3.38 14.62
CA LEU A 74 7.90 -2.90 13.75
C LEU A 74 7.65 -3.88 12.60
N LEU A 75 8.71 -4.29 11.88
CA LEU A 75 8.59 -5.21 10.74
C LEU A 75 8.03 -6.58 11.13
N SER A 76 8.34 -7.03 12.36
CA SER A 76 7.87 -8.29 12.89
C SER A 76 6.35 -8.34 13.14
N GLN A 77 5.66 -7.21 13.14
CA GLN A 77 4.19 -7.15 13.22
C GLN A 77 3.51 -7.46 11.88
N PHE A 78 4.22 -7.28 10.76
CA PHE A 78 3.72 -7.52 9.41
C PHE A 78 3.89 -8.96 8.92
N ILE A 79 4.41 -9.86 9.75
CA ILE A 79 4.65 -11.26 9.43
C ILE A 79 3.76 -12.21 10.25
N SER A 80 3.38 -13.33 9.62
CA SER A 80 2.72 -14.45 10.29
C SER A 80 3.60 -15.04 11.37
N ARG A 81 3.01 -15.27 12.56
CA ARG A 81 3.70 -15.84 13.73
C ARG A 81 4.37 -17.17 13.40
N HIS A 82 3.62 -18.09 12.79
CA HIS A 82 4.06 -19.48 12.58
C HIS A 82 4.70 -19.73 11.22
N THR A 83 4.33 -18.96 10.19
CA THR A 83 4.81 -19.18 8.82
C THR A 83 5.90 -18.19 8.40
N GLY A 84 6.07 -17.08 9.12
CA GLY A 84 6.95 -15.99 8.72
C GLY A 84 6.56 -15.28 7.42
N LYS A 85 5.47 -15.67 6.77
CA LYS A 85 4.97 -15.01 5.55
C LYS A 85 4.52 -13.58 5.86
N VAL A 86 4.84 -12.64 4.97
CA VAL A 86 4.38 -11.24 5.09
C VAL A 86 2.88 -11.20 4.79
N TYR A 87 2.11 -10.50 5.61
CA TYR A 87 0.68 -10.32 5.37
C TYR A 87 0.43 -9.45 4.14
N GLY A 88 -0.57 -9.85 3.34
CA GLY A 88 -0.97 -9.10 2.15
C GLY A 88 -1.79 -7.86 2.48
N ARG A 89 -1.90 -6.95 1.49
CA ARG A 89 -2.67 -5.70 1.60
C ARG A 89 -4.13 -5.89 2.00
N HIS A 90 -4.76 -6.99 1.61
CA HIS A 90 -6.16 -7.30 1.98
C HIS A 90 -6.34 -7.52 3.49
N ILE A 91 -5.27 -7.87 4.21
CA ILE A 91 -5.25 -8.03 5.67
C ILE A 91 -4.78 -6.74 6.34
N THR A 92 -3.65 -6.19 5.89
CA THR A 92 -3.01 -5.04 6.55
C THR A 92 -3.72 -3.71 6.29
N GLY A 93 -4.47 -3.57 5.20
CA GLY A 93 -5.12 -2.31 4.84
C GLY A 93 -4.15 -1.16 4.56
N LEU A 94 -2.86 -1.44 4.31
CA LEU A 94 -1.89 -0.41 3.98
C LEU A 94 -2.10 0.16 2.57
N CYS A 95 -1.68 1.41 2.38
CA CYS A 95 -1.50 1.98 1.05
C CYS A 95 -0.48 1.14 0.27
N GLU A 96 -0.66 1.01 -1.03
CA GLU A 96 0.23 0.20 -1.88
C GLU A 96 1.70 0.62 -1.78
N HIS A 97 1.96 1.93 -1.72
CA HIS A 97 3.30 2.47 -1.55
C HIS A 97 3.95 2.00 -0.25
N LYS A 98 3.22 2.11 0.87
CA LYS A 98 3.70 1.71 2.21
C LYS A 98 3.87 0.20 2.31
N GLN A 99 2.97 -0.58 1.71
CA GLN A 99 3.08 -2.04 1.65
C GLN A 99 4.37 -2.46 0.92
N LYS A 100 4.64 -1.90 -0.27
CA LYS A 100 5.89 -2.17 -1.03
C LYS A 100 7.13 -1.74 -0.24
N GLN A 101 7.08 -0.63 0.49
CA GLN A 101 8.18 -0.21 1.35
C GLN A 101 8.43 -1.23 2.47
N VAL A 102 7.41 -1.65 3.19
CA VAL A 102 7.52 -2.66 4.26
C VAL A 102 8.10 -3.98 3.72
N GLU A 103 7.62 -4.46 2.57
CA GLU A 103 8.14 -5.68 1.94
C GLU A 103 9.63 -5.57 1.59
N LYS A 104 10.06 -4.43 1.03
CA LYS A 104 11.47 -4.17 0.75
C LYS A 104 12.33 -4.16 2.01
N GLU A 105 11.88 -3.48 3.07
CA GLU A 105 12.63 -3.43 4.32
C GLU A 105 12.68 -4.78 5.05
N ILE A 106 11.63 -5.59 4.95
CA ILE A 106 11.62 -6.99 5.42
C ILE A 106 12.65 -7.83 4.68
N ILE A 107 12.70 -7.72 3.35
CA ILE A 107 13.68 -8.44 2.54
C ILE A 107 15.10 -8.03 2.94
N LYS A 108 15.37 -6.73 3.08
CA LYS A 108 16.67 -6.23 3.57
C LYS A 108 17.01 -6.78 4.95
N ALA A 109 16.09 -6.73 5.91
CA ALA A 109 16.30 -7.24 7.27
C ALA A 109 16.61 -8.75 7.28
N ARG A 110 15.97 -9.52 6.40
CA ARG A 110 16.26 -10.95 6.22
C ARG A 110 17.64 -11.20 5.61
N CYS A 111 18.02 -10.44 4.59
CA CYS A 111 19.35 -10.52 3.99
C CYS A 111 20.47 -10.18 4.98
N CYS A 112 20.22 -9.19 5.85
CA CYS A 112 21.13 -8.82 6.94
C CYS A 112 21.05 -9.76 8.16
N TRP A 113 20.30 -10.86 8.09
CA TRP A 113 20.09 -11.81 9.19
C TRP A 113 19.52 -11.23 10.48
N LEU A 114 18.94 -10.02 10.43
CA LEU A 114 18.28 -9.38 11.57
C LEU A 114 16.89 -9.97 11.85
N MET A 115 16.24 -10.54 10.83
CA MET A 115 14.91 -11.14 10.93
C MET A 115 14.87 -12.50 10.23
N PHE A 116 14.27 -13.49 10.88
CA PHE A 116 14.17 -14.83 10.32
C PHE A 116 13.06 -14.95 9.26
N SER A 117 13.23 -15.88 8.31
CA SER A 117 12.31 -16.02 7.17
C SER A 117 11.11 -16.93 7.46
N LYS A 118 11.30 -18.04 8.18
CA LYS A 118 10.26 -19.09 8.33
C LYS A 118 9.37 -18.94 9.56
N ILE A 119 9.84 -18.28 10.62
CA ILE A 119 9.09 -18.07 11.86
C ILE A 119 9.38 -16.66 12.39
N LYS A 120 8.40 -16.07 13.06
CA LYS A 120 8.57 -14.81 13.78
C LYS A 120 9.46 -15.05 15.02
N ASN A 121 10.30 -14.07 15.38
CA ASN A 121 11.13 -14.16 16.57
C ASN A 121 10.24 -14.25 17.84
N PRO A 122 10.43 -15.24 18.73
CA PRO A 122 9.65 -15.40 19.95
C PRO A 122 9.58 -14.15 20.84
N LYS A 123 10.63 -13.31 20.84
CA LYS A 123 10.69 -12.05 21.60
C LYS A 123 9.53 -11.09 21.28
N PHE A 124 8.98 -11.17 20.07
CA PHE A 124 7.93 -10.26 19.58
C PHE A 124 6.54 -10.90 19.61
N PHE A 125 6.35 -12.04 20.27
CA PHE A 125 5.03 -12.71 20.35
C PHE A 125 4.02 -11.96 21.22
N GLY A 126 4.49 -11.22 22.22
CA GLY A 126 3.64 -10.43 23.12
C GLY A 126 3.28 -9.03 22.62
N ASP A 127 3.75 -8.63 21.44
CA ASP A 127 3.37 -7.33 20.86
C ASP A 127 1.90 -7.36 20.42
N PRO A 128 1.14 -6.26 20.63
CA PRO A 128 -0.25 -6.18 20.20
C PRO A 128 -0.36 -6.33 18.67
N SER A 129 -1.34 -7.11 18.20
CA SER A 129 -1.58 -7.30 16.77
C SER A 129 -2.25 -6.07 16.17
N LEU A 130 -1.67 -5.50 15.11
CA LEU A 130 -2.25 -4.38 14.36
C LEU A 130 -3.46 -4.79 13.51
N TYR A 131 -3.56 -6.08 13.15
CA TYR A 131 -4.48 -6.60 12.15
C TYR A 131 -5.12 -7.90 12.61
N ASN A 132 -6.38 -8.10 12.21
CA ASN A 132 -7.09 -9.36 12.41
C ASN A 132 -6.95 -10.22 11.15
N VAL A 133 -6.20 -11.31 11.24
CA VAL A 133 -5.97 -12.23 10.10
C VAL A 133 -7.26 -12.93 9.67
N ASN A 134 -8.14 -13.23 10.62
CA ASN A 134 -9.39 -13.97 10.37
C ASN A 134 -10.47 -13.12 9.70
N ASN A 135 -10.35 -11.79 9.74
CA ASN A 135 -11.34 -10.87 9.15
C ASN A 135 -10.64 -9.85 8.23
N PRO A 136 -10.24 -10.27 7.01
CA PRO A 136 -9.59 -9.38 6.06
C PRO A 136 -10.58 -8.35 5.50
N LEU A 137 -10.05 -7.18 5.12
CA LEU A 137 -10.85 -6.07 4.55
C LEU A 137 -11.46 -6.40 3.19
N ARG A 138 -10.83 -7.32 2.45
CA ARG A 138 -11.35 -7.85 1.18
C ARG A 138 -11.35 -9.37 1.28
N PRO A 139 -12.44 -10.04 0.85
CA PRO A 139 -12.50 -11.49 0.88
C PRO A 139 -11.44 -12.09 -0.06
N HIS A 140 -11.03 -13.32 0.26
CA HIS A 140 -10.15 -14.10 -0.60
C HIS A 140 -11.01 -14.87 -1.63
N ASN A 141 -10.61 -14.92 -2.90
CA ASN A 141 -11.32 -15.62 -3.98
C ASN A 141 -11.48 -17.16 -3.82
N TYR A 142 -11.05 -17.74 -2.71
CA TYR A 142 -11.17 -19.19 -2.46
C TYR A 142 -12.24 -19.52 -1.41
N PHE A 143 -13.13 -18.56 -1.14
CA PHE A 143 -14.35 -18.69 -0.35
C PHE A 143 -15.47 -17.90 -1.03
#